data_AF-A0A7X3BYP8-F1
#
_entry.id   AF-A0A7X3BYP8-F1
#
_cell.length_a   1.000
_cell.length_b   1.000
_cell.length_c   1.000
_cell.angle_alpha   90.00
_cell.angle_beta   90.00
_cell.angle_gamma   90.00
#
_symmetry.space_group_name_H-M   'P 1'
#
loop_
_entity.id
_entity.type
_entity.pdbx_description
1 polymer ?
#
loop_
_entity_poly.entity_id
_entity_poly.type
_entity_poly.pdbx_seq_one_letter_code
_entity_poly.pdbx_strand_id
1 'polypeptide(L)'
;LFSIYLEEKSLAAVKDTDGITFNAGVLLINNKKWRQEKLKERLIEQSIVTMKEVEEGRFEHFNGDQTIFNQVLQDDWLELGRAYNLQVGHDIVALYNNWQEHLAFNDKPVVIHFTTYRKPWTTLTANRYRDLWWEFHDLEWSQILQHHMGEFELISPLDKEFSCLTLTNSQDLEGIEELVTALPEVVFHIAAWTDMGDKLKKLAVYNNVRLHPQIVPPVLDKLERSVDLYLDINYSHVVGTILEDMKILEKPILSFDTTEHGNTGQLVFKKDEASVMVQAIKDYRRDGKFLSCYEGSDFHCLTFTNSQELQKIDYLVKNFTMVTFH
;
A
#
# COMPACT_ATOMS: atom_id res chain seq x y z
N LEU A 1 13.41 -17.91 17.23
CA LEU A 1 14.70 -17.75 16.52
C LEU A 1 15.89 -18.14 17.39
N PHE A 2 16.21 -17.39 18.46
CA PHE A 2 17.48 -17.57 19.20
C PHE A 2 17.65 -18.91 19.94
N SER A 3 16.59 -19.66 20.17
CA SER A 3 16.62 -20.98 20.82
C SER A 3 16.72 -22.16 19.85
N ILE A 4 16.78 -21.91 18.54
CA ILE A 4 16.84 -22.98 17.53
C ILE A 4 18.17 -23.72 17.65
N TYR A 5 18.09 -25.05 17.71
CA TYR A 5 19.26 -25.94 17.66
C TYR A 5 19.66 -26.18 16.20
N LEU A 6 20.94 -26.02 15.88
CA LEU A 6 21.44 -26.05 14.50
C LEU A 6 21.82 -27.45 14.00
N GLU A 7 21.65 -28.51 14.77
CA GLU A 7 21.89 -29.91 14.34
C GLU A 7 23.26 -30.11 13.65
N GLU A 8 24.32 -29.54 14.22
CA GLU A 8 25.70 -29.52 13.68
C GLU A 8 25.90 -28.78 12.35
N LYS A 9 24.85 -28.14 11.79
CA LYS A 9 24.95 -27.28 10.60
C LYS A 9 25.77 -26.03 10.88
N SER A 10 26.40 -25.50 9.83
CA SER A 10 27.13 -24.24 9.90
C SER A 10 26.23 -23.04 10.14
N LEU A 11 25.01 -23.03 9.60
CA LEU A 11 24.04 -21.97 9.82
C LEU A 11 22.60 -22.45 9.65
N ALA A 12 21.65 -21.62 10.06
CA ALA A 12 20.27 -21.70 9.59
C ALA A 12 19.85 -20.41 8.88
N ALA A 13 19.08 -20.54 7.81
CA ALA A 13 18.63 -19.44 6.96
C ALA A 13 17.27 -19.78 6.32
N VAL A 14 16.59 -18.79 5.77
CA VAL A 14 15.35 -19.01 5.00
C VAL A 14 15.72 -19.18 3.53
N LYS A 15 15.04 -20.11 2.84
CA LYS A 15 15.17 -20.34 1.40
C LYS A 15 14.93 -19.04 0.61
N ASP A 16 15.74 -18.80 -0.41
CA ASP A 16 15.61 -17.65 -1.30
C ASP A 16 14.45 -17.86 -2.29
N THR A 17 14.09 -16.81 -3.04
CA THR A 17 12.97 -16.88 -3.99
C THR A 17 13.20 -17.82 -5.18
N ASP A 18 14.44 -18.27 -5.43
CA ASP A 18 14.76 -19.27 -6.46
C ASP A 18 14.34 -20.70 -6.07
N GLY A 19 13.95 -20.93 -4.81
CA GLY A 19 13.53 -22.23 -4.30
C GLY A 19 14.66 -23.25 -4.07
N ILE A 20 15.92 -22.86 -4.31
CA ILE A 20 17.08 -23.75 -4.27
C ILE A 20 18.08 -23.27 -3.22
N THR A 21 18.44 -21.99 -3.26
CA THR A 21 19.45 -21.39 -2.40
C THR A 21 18.81 -20.83 -1.13
N PHE A 22 19.64 -20.39 -0.18
CA PHE A 22 19.18 -19.60 0.97
C PHE A 22 19.48 -18.11 0.82
N ASN A 23 18.62 -17.28 1.38
CA ASN A 23 18.79 -15.84 1.43
C ASN A 23 19.80 -15.46 2.53
N ALA A 24 20.80 -14.64 2.20
CA ALA A 24 21.89 -14.27 3.12
C ALA A 24 21.53 -13.13 4.10
N GLY A 25 20.33 -12.54 4.00
CA GLY A 25 19.94 -11.39 4.82
C GLY A 25 19.72 -11.69 6.31
N VAL A 26 19.42 -12.94 6.67
CA VAL A 26 19.25 -13.39 8.06
C VAL A 26 19.88 -14.76 8.23
N LEU A 27 20.96 -14.81 9.00
CA LEU A 27 21.72 -16.05 9.26
C LEU A 27 21.82 -16.29 10.77
N LEU A 28 21.32 -17.44 11.23
CA LEU A 28 21.63 -17.95 12.56
C LEU A 28 22.91 -18.79 12.48
N ILE A 29 24.02 -18.24 12.94
CA ILE A 29 25.36 -18.77 12.66
C ILE A 29 25.90 -19.64 13.81
N ASN A 30 26.39 -20.84 13.48
CA ASN A 30 27.21 -21.65 14.39
C ASN A 30 28.65 -21.11 14.42
N ASN A 31 28.84 -20.04 15.18
CA ASN A 31 30.14 -19.33 15.25
C ASN A 31 31.29 -20.23 15.74
N LYS A 32 31.00 -21.23 16.59
CA LYS A 32 32.03 -22.19 17.05
C LYS A 32 32.53 -23.05 15.89
N LYS A 33 31.62 -23.66 15.13
CA LYS A 33 31.95 -24.47 13.94
C LYS A 33 32.66 -23.65 12.87
N TRP A 34 32.19 -22.43 12.59
CA TRP A 34 32.84 -21.53 11.62
C TRP A 34 34.31 -21.27 11.95
N ARG A 35 34.63 -21.09 13.23
CA ARG A 35 36.02 -20.91 13.69
C ARG A 35 36.85 -22.18 13.58
N GLN A 36 36.27 -23.33 13.94
CA GLN A 36 36.95 -24.63 13.87
C GLN A 36 37.27 -25.02 12.42
N GLU A 37 36.37 -24.73 11.50
CA GLU A 37 36.48 -25.07 10.07
C GLU A 37 37.12 -23.96 9.21
N LYS A 38 37.57 -22.86 9.85
CA LYS A 38 38.18 -21.71 9.16
C LYS A 38 37.31 -21.21 8.00
N LEU A 39 36.01 -21.07 8.26
CA LEU A 39 35.03 -20.79 7.21
C LEU A 39 35.24 -19.40 6.57
N LYS A 40 35.75 -18.43 7.34
CA LYS A 40 36.12 -17.11 6.82
C LYS A 40 37.14 -17.23 5.68
N GLU A 41 38.19 -18.00 5.87
CA GLU A 41 39.22 -18.24 4.86
C GLU A 41 38.63 -18.93 3.62
N ARG A 42 37.81 -19.97 3.81
CA ARG A 42 37.12 -20.68 2.71
C ARG A 42 36.21 -19.75 1.89
N LEU A 43 35.46 -18.86 2.55
CA LEU A 43 34.60 -17.88 1.88
C LEU A 43 35.44 -16.88 1.07
N ILE A 44 36.56 -16.39 1.60
CA ILE A 44 37.47 -15.49 0.88
C ILE A 44 38.06 -16.20 -0.35
N GLU A 45 38.57 -17.42 -0.18
CA GLU A 45 39.14 -18.22 -1.27
C GLU A 45 38.12 -18.47 -2.39
N GLN A 46 36.91 -18.88 -2.02
CA GLN A 46 35.81 -19.07 -2.97
C GLN A 46 35.44 -17.76 -3.67
N SER A 47 35.44 -16.63 -2.95
CA SER A 47 35.15 -15.31 -3.54
C SER A 47 36.15 -14.96 -4.65
N ILE A 48 37.44 -15.21 -4.42
CA ILE A 48 38.50 -14.93 -5.42
C ILE A 48 38.28 -15.78 -6.67
N VAL A 49 37.98 -17.07 -6.50
CA VAL A 49 37.73 -17.99 -7.63
C VAL A 49 36.51 -17.55 -8.43
N THR A 50 35.39 -17.29 -7.76
CA THR A 50 34.13 -16.94 -8.42
C THR A 50 34.19 -15.56 -9.07
N MET A 51 34.83 -14.57 -8.45
CA MET A 51 35.01 -13.25 -9.08
C MET A 51 35.75 -13.33 -10.41
N LYS A 52 36.76 -14.21 -10.51
CA LYS A 52 37.48 -14.44 -11.77
C LYS A 52 36.55 -15.03 -12.86
N GLU A 53 35.68 -15.96 -12.49
CA GLU A 53 34.71 -16.54 -13.44
C GLU A 53 33.67 -15.53 -13.89
N VAL A 54 33.23 -14.63 -12.99
CA VAL A 54 32.33 -13.52 -13.32
C VAL A 54 33.00 -12.55 -14.29
N GLU A 55 34.25 -12.14 -14.05
CA GLU A 55 35.01 -11.24 -14.94
C GLU A 55 35.26 -11.84 -16.32
N GLU A 56 35.47 -13.15 -16.39
CA GLU A 56 35.64 -13.90 -17.64
C GLU A 56 34.30 -14.21 -18.35
N GLY A 57 33.17 -13.75 -17.81
CA GLY A 57 31.84 -13.90 -18.38
C GLY A 57 31.31 -15.34 -18.33
N ARG A 58 31.86 -16.19 -17.45
CA ARG A 58 31.50 -17.61 -17.32
C ARG A 58 30.56 -17.92 -16.15
N PHE A 59 30.07 -16.89 -15.47
CA PHE A 59 29.20 -17.04 -14.31
C PHE A 59 27.90 -16.26 -14.52
N GLU A 60 26.79 -16.98 -14.59
CA GLU A 60 25.46 -16.37 -14.70
C GLU A 60 24.87 -16.13 -13.31
N HIS A 61 24.05 -15.08 -13.16
CA HIS A 61 23.28 -14.78 -11.94
C HIS A 61 24.12 -14.59 -10.66
N PHE A 62 25.28 -13.94 -10.76
CA PHE A 62 26.07 -13.57 -9.58
C PHE A 62 25.33 -12.56 -8.70
N ASN A 63 25.13 -12.91 -7.42
CA ASN A 63 24.45 -12.09 -6.42
C ASN A 63 25.36 -11.80 -5.21
N GLY A 64 26.62 -11.47 -5.49
CA GLY A 64 27.57 -11.06 -4.45
C GLY A 64 27.90 -12.17 -3.45
N ASP A 65 27.98 -11.77 -2.18
CA ASP A 65 28.31 -12.65 -1.06
C ASP A 65 27.28 -13.78 -0.85
N GLN A 66 26.00 -13.55 -1.19
CA GLN A 66 24.99 -14.62 -1.12
C GLN A 66 25.34 -15.80 -2.03
N THR A 67 25.87 -15.54 -3.23
CA THR A 67 26.35 -16.61 -4.13
C THR A 67 27.48 -17.39 -3.48
N ILE A 68 28.44 -16.71 -2.86
CA ILE A 68 29.59 -17.34 -2.21
C ILE A 68 29.14 -18.20 -1.03
N PHE A 69 28.24 -17.69 -0.19
CA PHE A 69 27.68 -18.46 0.92
C PHE A 69 27.03 -19.76 0.44
N ASN A 70 26.20 -19.68 -0.61
CA ASN A 70 25.53 -20.85 -1.15
C ASN A 70 26.49 -21.84 -1.82
N GLN A 71 27.56 -21.38 -2.49
CA GLN A 71 28.59 -22.28 -3.03
C GLN A 71 29.35 -23.03 -1.93
N VAL A 72 29.70 -22.35 -0.83
CA VAL A 72 30.50 -22.95 0.26
C VAL A 72 29.64 -23.84 1.18
N LEU A 73 28.36 -23.50 1.35
CA LEU A 73 27.48 -24.09 2.37
C LEU A 73 26.21 -24.74 1.83
N GLN A 74 26.09 -25.00 0.52
CA GLN A 74 24.91 -25.61 -0.12
C GLN A 74 24.31 -26.80 0.65
N ASP A 75 25.17 -27.66 1.21
CA ASP A 75 24.77 -28.88 1.92
C ASP A 75 24.87 -28.75 3.46
N ASP A 76 25.32 -27.61 3.96
CA ASP A 76 25.65 -27.36 5.37
C ASP A 76 24.87 -26.19 5.99
N TRP A 77 23.56 -26.19 5.74
CA TRP A 77 22.61 -25.27 6.37
C TRP A 77 21.33 -25.98 6.80
N LEU A 78 20.61 -25.34 7.72
CA LEU A 78 19.28 -25.73 8.18
C LEU A 78 18.24 -24.72 7.67
N GLU A 79 17.15 -25.20 7.08
CA GLU A 79 16.08 -24.34 6.59
C GLU A 79 15.22 -23.79 7.74
N LEU A 80 15.04 -22.47 7.77
CA LEU A 80 14.15 -21.75 8.67
C LEU A 80 12.80 -21.46 7.99
N GLY A 81 11.75 -21.38 8.79
CA GLY A 81 10.44 -20.94 8.31
C GLY A 81 10.45 -19.50 7.78
N ARG A 82 9.63 -19.23 6.75
CA ARG A 82 9.56 -17.94 6.02
C ARG A 82 9.38 -16.71 6.91
N ALA A 83 8.71 -16.85 8.06
CA ALA A 83 8.49 -15.76 9.01
C ALA A 83 9.80 -15.12 9.55
N TYR A 84 10.91 -15.86 9.56
CA TYR A 84 12.21 -15.37 10.07
C TYR A 84 13.02 -14.55 9.07
N ASN A 85 12.60 -14.47 7.81
CA ASN A 85 13.18 -13.63 6.76
C ASN A 85 12.18 -13.52 5.60
N LEU A 86 11.10 -12.77 5.81
CA LEU A 86 10.06 -12.58 4.81
C LEU A 86 10.52 -11.56 3.76
N GLN A 87 10.88 -12.05 2.58
CA GLN A 87 11.56 -11.30 1.52
C GLN A 87 10.58 -10.46 0.65
N VAL A 88 9.89 -9.50 1.26
CA VAL A 88 8.84 -8.67 0.61
C VAL A 88 9.36 -7.74 -0.50
N GLY A 89 10.68 -7.60 -0.64
CA GLY A 89 11.27 -6.88 -1.78
C GLY A 89 10.99 -7.53 -3.14
N HIS A 90 10.58 -8.81 -3.15
CA HIS A 90 10.20 -9.52 -4.38
C HIS A 90 8.71 -9.45 -4.71
N ASP A 91 7.89 -8.73 -3.94
CA ASP A 91 6.42 -8.67 -4.13
C ASP A 91 6.03 -8.31 -5.59
N ILE A 92 6.71 -7.34 -6.20
CA ILE A 92 6.44 -6.91 -7.58
C ILE A 92 6.85 -7.98 -8.59
N VAL A 93 7.99 -8.66 -8.37
CA VAL A 93 8.43 -9.76 -9.22
C VAL A 93 7.42 -10.91 -9.11
N ALA A 94 6.97 -11.21 -7.90
CA ALA A 94 5.95 -12.21 -7.64
C ALA A 94 4.61 -11.88 -8.33
N LEU A 95 4.19 -10.60 -8.32
CA LEU A 95 3.00 -10.16 -9.02
C LEU A 95 3.09 -10.43 -10.54
N TYR A 96 4.14 -9.94 -11.20
CA TYR A 96 4.26 -10.04 -12.66
C TYR A 96 4.57 -11.46 -13.15
N ASN A 97 5.10 -12.34 -12.28
CA ASN A 97 5.40 -13.74 -12.62
C ASN A 97 4.42 -14.74 -11.99
N ASN A 98 3.31 -14.27 -11.40
CA ASN A 98 2.26 -15.08 -10.79
C ASN A 98 2.76 -16.05 -9.70
N TRP A 99 3.69 -15.61 -8.83
CA TRP A 99 4.17 -16.39 -7.69
C TRP A 99 3.19 -16.28 -6.51
N GLN A 100 2.03 -16.90 -6.63
CA GLN A 100 0.94 -16.79 -5.65
C GLN A 100 1.38 -17.17 -4.22
N GLU A 101 2.17 -18.23 -4.07
CA GLU A 101 2.74 -18.67 -2.79
C GLU A 101 3.61 -17.61 -2.11
N HIS A 102 4.26 -16.72 -2.88
CA HIS A 102 5.04 -15.63 -2.32
C HIS A 102 4.15 -14.59 -1.64
N LEU A 103 3.02 -14.26 -2.27
CA LEU A 103 2.05 -13.28 -1.80
C LEU A 103 1.13 -13.85 -0.71
N ALA A 104 0.83 -15.15 -0.77
CA ALA A 104 0.12 -15.90 0.26
C ALA A 104 1.05 -16.14 1.47
N PHE A 105 0.94 -15.27 2.47
CA PHE A 105 1.63 -15.44 3.76
C PHE A 105 0.65 -15.11 4.88
N ASN A 106 0.20 -16.15 5.59
CA ASN A 106 -0.86 -16.06 6.60
C ASN A 106 -0.32 -16.03 8.04
N ASP A 107 0.98 -16.24 8.23
CA ASP A 107 1.62 -16.17 9.53
C ASP A 107 1.99 -14.74 9.90
N LYS A 108 2.33 -14.50 11.17
CA LYS A 108 2.91 -13.22 11.61
C LYS A 108 4.41 -13.20 11.26
N PRO A 109 4.91 -12.23 10.48
CA PRO A 109 6.33 -12.14 10.22
C PRO A 109 7.08 -11.77 11.50
N VAL A 110 8.25 -12.38 11.69
CA VAL A 110 9.20 -12.04 12.76
C VAL A 110 10.25 -11.07 12.23
N VAL A 111 10.73 -11.28 11.00
CA VAL A 111 11.64 -10.36 10.30
C VAL A 111 11.09 -10.10 8.91
N ILE A 112 10.91 -8.83 8.58
CA ILE A 112 10.51 -8.37 7.25
C ILE A 112 11.76 -7.86 6.54
N HIS A 113 12.09 -8.45 5.40
CA HIS A 113 13.27 -8.11 4.64
C HIS A 113 12.90 -7.47 3.30
N PHE A 114 13.09 -6.16 3.23
CA PHE A 114 12.95 -5.38 2.00
C PHE A 114 14.18 -5.59 1.10
N THR A 115 14.28 -6.78 0.49
CA THR A 115 15.31 -7.14 -0.50
C THR A 115 15.23 -6.26 -1.75
N THR A 116 16.14 -6.46 -2.70
CA THR A 116 16.21 -5.72 -3.98
C THR A 116 16.52 -4.21 -3.81
N TYR A 117 16.49 -3.47 -4.92
CA TYR A 117 16.65 -2.02 -4.94
C TYR A 117 15.39 -1.25 -4.53
N ARG A 118 14.22 -1.92 -4.43
CA ARG A 118 12.93 -1.30 -4.14
C ARG A 118 12.72 -1.17 -2.64
N LYS A 119 13.18 -0.05 -2.09
CA LYS A 119 13.18 0.17 -0.65
C LYS A 119 11.93 0.92 -0.17
N PRO A 120 11.42 0.63 1.04
CA PRO A 120 10.21 1.26 1.58
C PRO A 120 10.40 2.76 1.88
N TRP A 121 11.63 3.25 1.97
CA TRP A 121 11.92 4.68 2.11
C TRP A 121 11.94 5.47 0.79
N THR A 122 11.74 4.79 -0.35
CA THR A 122 11.63 5.49 -1.66
C THR A 122 10.22 6.03 -1.86
N THR A 123 10.08 7.11 -2.63
CA THR A 123 8.79 7.83 -2.79
C THR A 123 7.67 6.99 -3.40
N LEU A 124 7.98 6.07 -4.31
CA LEU A 124 7.01 5.35 -5.13
C LEU A 124 7.24 3.85 -5.04
N THR A 125 6.72 3.21 -3.99
CA THR A 125 6.80 1.76 -3.81
C THR A 125 5.63 1.30 -2.95
N ALA A 126 4.98 0.19 -3.32
CA ALA A 126 3.81 -0.37 -2.65
C ALA A 126 4.05 -1.81 -2.13
N ASN A 127 5.26 -2.11 -1.64
CA ASN A 127 5.56 -3.41 -1.03
C ASN A 127 4.72 -3.63 0.23
N ARG A 128 4.40 -4.90 0.55
CA ARG A 128 3.80 -5.23 1.85
C ARG A 128 4.65 -4.69 2.99
N TYR A 129 3.98 -4.29 4.07
CA TYR A 129 4.59 -3.76 5.29
C TYR A 129 5.38 -2.44 5.13
N ARG A 130 5.20 -1.70 4.02
CA ARG A 130 5.81 -0.37 3.88
C ARG A 130 5.43 0.56 5.04
N ASP A 131 4.16 0.63 5.40
CA ASP A 131 3.67 1.52 6.47
C ASP A 131 4.36 1.19 7.79
N LEU A 132 4.47 -0.11 8.10
CA LEU A 132 5.14 -0.59 9.29
C LEU A 132 6.62 -0.16 9.32
N TRP A 133 7.31 -0.12 8.18
CA TRP A 133 8.68 0.39 8.12
C TRP A 133 8.75 1.86 8.56
N TRP A 134 7.82 2.71 8.09
CA TRP A 134 7.74 4.12 8.47
C TRP A 134 7.32 4.30 9.93
N GLU A 135 6.38 3.49 10.42
CA GLU A 135 5.98 3.47 11.84
C GLU A 135 7.16 3.19 12.77
N PHE A 136 8.05 2.26 12.40
CA PHE A 136 9.28 1.99 13.16
C PHE A 136 10.37 3.06 12.94
N HIS A 137 10.45 3.66 11.75
CA HIS A 137 11.40 4.73 11.46
C HIS A 137 11.10 6.00 12.28
N ASP A 138 9.81 6.36 12.37
CA ASP A 138 9.33 7.56 13.05
C ASP A 138 9.09 7.32 14.56
N LEU A 139 9.43 6.12 15.05
CA LEU A 139 9.24 5.75 16.44
C LEU A 139 10.21 6.49 17.36
N GLU A 140 9.68 7.21 18.34
CA GLU A 140 10.50 7.87 19.36
C GLU A 140 11.09 6.85 20.34
N TRP A 141 12.32 7.10 20.81
CA TRP A 141 12.97 6.23 21.81
C TRP A 141 12.18 6.09 23.11
N SER A 142 11.41 7.12 23.48
CA SER A 142 10.51 7.08 24.63
C SER A 142 9.39 6.05 24.47
N GLN A 143 8.88 5.85 23.25
CA GLN A 143 7.86 4.86 22.95
C GLN A 143 8.42 3.43 23.02
N ILE A 144 9.69 3.24 22.61
CA ILE A 144 10.40 1.96 22.81
C ILE A 144 10.51 1.65 24.30
N LEU A 145 10.82 2.64 25.14
CA LEU A 145 10.85 2.46 26.60
C LEU A 145 9.48 2.10 27.17
N GLN A 146 8.42 2.79 26.73
CA GLN A 146 7.03 2.48 27.11
C GLN A 146 6.66 1.03 26.76
N HIS A 147 7.16 0.48 25.66
CA HIS A 147 6.92 -0.92 25.30
C HIS A 147 7.49 -1.88 26.34
N HIS A 148 8.70 -1.61 26.83
CA HIS A 148 9.29 -2.40 27.90
C HIS A 148 8.58 -2.25 29.25
N MET A 149 7.80 -1.18 29.42
CA MET A 149 6.95 -0.94 30.59
C MET A 149 5.54 -1.54 30.45
N GLY A 150 5.19 -2.06 29.26
CA GLY A 150 3.86 -2.60 28.96
C GLY A 150 2.80 -1.53 28.62
N GLU A 151 3.24 -0.30 28.32
CA GLU A 151 2.38 0.88 28.09
C GLU A 151 2.37 1.34 26.62
N PHE A 152 2.84 0.49 25.70
CA PHE A 152 3.00 0.85 24.29
C PHE A 152 1.91 0.25 23.40
N GLU A 153 1.39 1.11 22.53
CA GLU A 153 0.58 0.73 21.39
C GLU A 153 1.17 1.40 20.15
N LEU A 154 1.50 0.60 19.13
CA LEU A 154 1.90 1.11 17.83
C LEU A 154 0.63 1.50 17.08
N ILE A 155 0.31 2.79 17.10
CA ILE A 155 -0.86 3.32 16.39
C ILE A 155 -0.38 3.81 15.02
N SER A 156 -0.85 3.18 13.95
CA SER A 156 -0.58 3.69 12.60
C SER A 156 -1.23 5.06 12.42
N PRO A 157 -0.52 6.06 11.86
CA PRO A 157 -1.15 7.31 11.44
C PRO A 157 -2.28 7.06 10.42
N LEU A 158 -2.14 6.02 9.59
CA LEU A 158 -3.14 5.62 8.60
C LEU A 158 -4.45 5.12 9.23
N ASP A 159 -4.42 4.61 10.46
CA ASP A 159 -5.61 4.08 11.14
C ASP A 159 -6.47 5.19 11.78
N LYS A 160 -6.09 6.47 11.62
CA LYS A 160 -6.77 7.61 12.27
C LYS A 160 -7.35 8.64 11.31
N GLU A 161 -7.07 8.54 10.02
CA GLU A 161 -7.43 9.57 9.04
C GLU A 161 -8.53 9.09 8.11
N PHE A 162 -9.58 9.91 7.96
CA PHE A 162 -10.66 9.62 7.03
C PHE A 162 -10.11 9.58 5.60
N SER A 163 -10.36 8.50 4.87
CA SER A 163 -9.64 8.21 3.63
C SER A 163 -10.49 7.61 2.52
N CYS A 164 -10.02 7.83 1.30
CA CYS A 164 -10.67 7.43 0.05
C CYS A 164 -9.71 6.54 -0.76
N LEU A 165 -10.24 5.55 -1.47
CA LEU A 165 -9.48 4.74 -2.43
C LEU A 165 -9.95 4.97 -3.87
N THR A 166 -9.01 5.05 -4.80
CA THR A 166 -9.24 4.93 -6.25
C THR A 166 -8.25 3.91 -6.82
N LEU A 167 -8.75 2.90 -7.53
CA LEU A 167 -7.92 1.98 -8.31
C LEU A 167 -8.03 2.34 -9.79
N THR A 168 -6.88 2.52 -10.47
CA THR A 168 -6.85 3.01 -11.85
C THR A 168 -5.88 2.26 -12.76
N ASN A 169 -6.27 2.11 -14.02
CA ASN A 169 -5.39 1.72 -15.14
C ASN A 169 -5.07 2.89 -16.07
N SER A 170 -5.54 4.10 -15.74
CA SER A 170 -5.31 5.34 -16.48
C SER A 170 -4.58 6.38 -15.62
N GLN A 171 -3.92 7.33 -16.28
CA GLN A 171 -3.33 8.49 -15.61
C GLN A 171 -4.32 9.64 -15.44
N ASP A 172 -5.48 9.54 -16.06
CA ASP A 172 -6.52 10.55 -16.02
C ASP A 172 -7.58 10.12 -15.00
N LEU A 173 -7.82 10.99 -14.01
CA LEU A 173 -8.84 10.85 -12.99
C LEU A 173 -9.72 12.10 -13.02
N GLU A 174 -11.03 11.92 -13.14
CA GLU A 174 -12.00 13.00 -13.18
C GLU A 174 -12.01 13.75 -11.84
N GLY A 175 -11.98 15.08 -11.88
CA GLY A 175 -12.11 15.95 -10.69
C GLY A 175 -11.00 15.86 -9.63
N ILE A 176 -9.96 15.03 -9.80
CA ILE A 176 -9.02 14.71 -8.71
C ILE A 176 -8.31 15.93 -8.11
N GLU A 177 -7.85 16.89 -8.94
CA GLU A 177 -7.13 18.08 -8.44
C GLU A 177 -8.04 18.98 -7.58
N GLU A 178 -9.32 19.09 -7.94
CA GLU A 178 -10.29 19.86 -7.16
C GLU A 178 -10.58 19.16 -5.83
N LEU A 179 -10.80 17.83 -5.86
CA LEU A 179 -11.06 17.03 -4.67
C LEU A 179 -9.91 17.13 -3.65
N VAL A 180 -8.67 16.86 -4.07
CA VAL A 180 -7.50 16.86 -3.17
C VAL A 180 -7.21 18.26 -2.61
N THR A 181 -7.51 19.32 -3.38
CA THR A 181 -7.33 20.71 -2.94
C THR A 181 -8.42 21.14 -1.96
N ALA A 182 -9.68 20.74 -2.18
CA ALA A 182 -10.82 21.15 -1.38
C ALA A 182 -11.00 20.34 -0.07
N LEU A 183 -10.30 19.21 0.05
CA LEU A 183 -10.36 18.25 1.16
C LEU A 183 -8.95 17.96 1.73
N PRO A 184 -8.21 18.97 2.24
CA PRO A 184 -6.87 18.77 2.78
C PRO A 184 -6.80 17.82 3.99
N GLU A 185 -7.93 17.55 4.63
CA GLU A 185 -8.07 16.68 5.80
C GLU A 185 -8.51 15.25 5.48
N VAL A 186 -8.68 14.92 4.20
CA VAL A 186 -9.03 13.58 3.70
C VAL A 186 -7.84 13.00 2.96
N VAL A 187 -7.49 11.75 3.26
CA VAL A 187 -6.38 11.06 2.59
C VAL A 187 -6.87 10.37 1.32
N PHE A 188 -6.24 10.67 0.19
CA PHE A 188 -6.54 10.05 -1.10
C PHE A 188 -5.51 8.99 -1.45
N HIS A 189 -5.90 7.72 -1.32
CA HIS A 189 -5.13 6.58 -1.80
C HIS A 189 -5.44 6.36 -3.28
N ILE A 190 -4.44 6.59 -4.14
CA ILE A 190 -4.55 6.31 -5.58
C ILE A 190 -3.65 5.11 -5.87
N ALA A 191 -4.23 4.02 -6.35
CA ALA A 191 -3.53 2.76 -6.57
C ALA A 191 -3.55 2.35 -8.05
N ALA A 192 -2.50 1.66 -8.49
CA ALA A 192 -2.41 1.09 -9.83
C ALA A 192 -1.61 -0.23 -9.81
N TRP A 193 -2.02 -1.21 -10.62
CA TRP A 193 -1.28 -2.47 -10.80
C TRP A 193 0.05 -2.30 -11.54
N THR A 194 0.20 -1.18 -12.26
CA THR A 194 1.37 -0.85 -13.05
C THR A 194 2.12 0.33 -12.45
N ASP A 195 3.25 0.69 -13.06
CA ASP A 195 3.83 2.01 -12.79
C ASP A 195 2.80 3.10 -13.18
N MET A 196 2.89 4.23 -12.50
CA MET A 196 2.08 5.41 -12.75
C MET A 196 2.83 6.35 -13.69
N GLY A 197 2.14 7.01 -14.61
CA GLY A 197 2.80 8.08 -15.36
C GLY A 197 2.73 9.44 -14.68
N ASP A 198 3.27 10.42 -15.38
CA ASP A 198 3.67 11.70 -14.80
C ASP A 198 2.50 12.51 -14.25
N LYS A 199 1.29 12.39 -14.82
CA LYS A 199 0.12 13.10 -14.29
C LYS A 199 -0.21 12.67 -12.86
N LEU A 200 -0.27 11.36 -12.61
CA LEU A 200 -0.50 10.84 -11.26
C LEU A 200 0.68 11.14 -10.34
N LYS A 201 1.92 10.95 -10.82
CA LYS A 201 3.14 11.23 -10.03
C LYS A 201 3.20 12.69 -9.54
N LYS A 202 2.69 13.65 -10.31
CA LYS A 202 2.61 15.07 -9.90
C LYS A 202 1.70 15.31 -8.69
N LEU A 203 0.71 14.44 -8.46
CA LEU A 203 -0.18 14.54 -7.29
C LEU A 203 0.57 14.30 -5.96
N ALA A 204 1.78 13.76 -5.98
CA ALA A 204 2.63 13.61 -4.78
C ALA A 204 3.01 14.95 -4.12
N VAL A 205 2.76 16.09 -4.79
CA VAL A 205 2.93 17.43 -4.20
C VAL A 205 1.91 17.71 -3.09
N TYR A 206 0.77 17.03 -3.10
CA TYR A 206 -0.29 17.20 -2.11
C TYR A 206 -0.03 16.30 -0.91
N ASN A 207 0.05 16.90 0.29
CA ASN A 207 0.36 16.18 1.53
C ASN A 207 -0.70 15.12 1.90
N ASN A 208 -1.92 15.28 1.39
CA ASN A 208 -3.06 14.40 1.60
C ASN A 208 -3.24 13.35 0.48
N VAL A 209 -2.28 13.21 -0.45
CA VAL A 209 -2.28 12.16 -1.48
C VAL A 209 -1.26 11.08 -1.15
N ARG A 210 -1.65 9.81 -1.36
CA ARG A 210 -0.81 8.62 -1.23
C ARG A 210 -0.88 7.83 -2.53
N LEU A 211 0.24 7.77 -3.26
CA LEU A 211 0.32 7.04 -4.52
C LEU A 211 0.87 5.63 -4.29
N HIS A 212 0.17 4.63 -4.81
CA HIS A 212 0.51 3.21 -4.71
C HIS A 212 0.73 2.60 -6.11
N PRO A 213 1.83 2.93 -6.80
CA PRO A 213 2.18 2.27 -8.06
C PRO A 213 2.61 0.83 -7.84
N GLN A 214 2.28 -0.06 -8.78
CA GLN A 214 2.61 -1.49 -8.73
C GLN A 214 2.13 -2.15 -7.43
N ILE A 215 0.91 -1.79 -7.00
CA ILE A 215 0.30 -2.38 -5.81
C ILE A 215 0.13 -3.88 -5.98
N VAL A 216 0.35 -4.64 -4.90
CA VAL A 216 0.14 -6.10 -4.89
C VAL A 216 -1.15 -6.45 -4.14
N PRO A 217 -1.82 -7.58 -4.46
CA PRO A 217 -3.13 -7.91 -3.91
C PRO A 217 -3.24 -7.82 -2.38
N PRO A 218 -2.30 -8.37 -1.58
CA PRO A 218 -2.42 -8.25 -0.12
C PRO A 218 -2.36 -6.82 0.42
N VAL A 219 -1.72 -5.89 -0.31
CA VAL A 219 -1.68 -4.47 0.06
C VAL A 219 -2.98 -3.78 -0.34
N LEU A 220 -3.52 -4.12 -1.52
CA LEU A 220 -4.84 -3.64 -1.94
C LEU A 220 -5.93 -4.11 -0.98
N ASP A 221 -5.98 -5.41 -0.65
CA ASP A 221 -6.94 -5.98 0.29
C ASP A 221 -6.91 -5.29 1.67
N LYS A 222 -5.72 -4.88 2.12
CA LYS A 222 -5.56 -4.10 3.36
C LYS A 222 -6.18 -2.70 3.20
N LEU A 223 -5.86 -2.00 2.11
CA LEU A 223 -6.41 -0.66 1.84
C LEU A 223 -7.94 -0.70 1.72
N GLU A 224 -8.49 -1.65 0.98
CA GLU A 224 -9.93 -1.82 0.80
C GLU A 224 -10.68 -1.92 2.13
N ARG A 225 -10.10 -2.65 3.10
CA ARG A 225 -10.69 -2.79 4.44
C ARG A 225 -10.55 -1.52 5.28
N SER A 226 -9.46 -0.79 5.12
CA SER A 226 -9.13 0.37 5.96
C SER A 226 -9.77 1.68 5.53
N VAL A 227 -10.02 1.89 4.23
CA VAL A 227 -10.58 3.16 3.73
C VAL A 227 -12.05 3.35 4.10
N ASP A 228 -12.53 4.59 4.11
CA ASP A 228 -13.92 4.92 4.44
C ASP A 228 -14.83 4.90 3.23
N LEU A 229 -14.31 5.25 2.05
CA LEU A 229 -15.07 5.32 0.80
C LEU A 229 -14.23 4.97 -0.42
N TYR A 230 -14.91 4.63 -1.51
CA TYR A 230 -14.30 4.40 -2.82
C TYR A 230 -14.74 5.48 -3.81
N LEU A 231 -13.78 5.98 -4.60
CA LEU A 231 -14.00 6.97 -5.65
C LEU A 231 -13.78 6.31 -7.01
N ASP A 232 -14.87 6.04 -7.73
CA ASP A 232 -14.88 5.54 -9.10
C ASP A 232 -14.77 6.71 -10.09
N ILE A 233 -13.61 7.34 -10.08
CA ILE A 233 -13.28 8.55 -10.87
C ILE A 233 -12.26 8.28 -11.98
N ASN A 234 -11.99 7.00 -12.26
CA ASN A 234 -11.05 6.59 -13.28
C ASN A 234 -11.75 6.48 -14.66
N TYR A 235 -11.10 6.88 -15.76
CA TYR A 235 -11.72 6.77 -17.10
C TYR A 235 -11.52 5.42 -17.80
N SER A 236 -10.70 4.54 -17.22
CA SER A 236 -10.50 3.19 -17.77
C SER A 236 -11.67 2.29 -17.40
N HIS A 237 -11.83 1.16 -18.11
CA HIS A 237 -12.74 0.11 -17.67
C HIS A 237 -12.49 -0.29 -16.22
N VAL A 238 -13.56 -0.75 -15.54
CA VAL A 238 -13.49 -1.29 -14.17
C VAL A 238 -12.27 -2.16 -14.00
N VAL A 239 -11.48 -1.83 -12.99
CA VAL A 239 -10.24 -2.54 -12.70
C VAL A 239 -10.55 -3.74 -11.80
N GLY A 240 -10.58 -4.94 -12.38
CA GLY A 240 -10.78 -6.18 -11.62
C GLY A 240 -12.18 -6.27 -11.02
N THR A 241 -12.26 -6.63 -9.74
CA THR A 241 -13.50 -6.86 -8.95
C THR A 241 -13.77 -5.77 -7.93
N ILE A 242 -13.05 -4.64 -8.01
CA ILE A 242 -12.99 -3.63 -6.95
C ILE A 242 -14.36 -3.10 -6.54
N LEU A 243 -15.30 -2.92 -7.48
CA LEU A 243 -16.63 -2.40 -7.16
C LEU A 243 -17.48 -3.45 -6.43
N GLU A 244 -17.36 -4.73 -6.80
CA GLU A 244 -17.99 -5.82 -6.06
C GLU A 244 -17.39 -5.95 -4.65
N ASP A 245 -16.07 -5.83 -4.52
CA ASP A 245 -15.37 -5.93 -3.24
C ASP A 245 -15.77 -4.80 -2.29
N MET A 246 -15.85 -3.56 -2.78
CA MET A 246 -16.34 -2.40 -2.01
C MET A 246 -17.78 -2.62 -1.52
N LYS A 247 -18.64 -3.20 -2.36
CA LYS A 247 -20.02 -3.52 -1.98
C LYS A 247 -20.09 -4.58 -0.89
N ILE A 248 -19.28 -5.64 -0.99
CA ILE A 248 -19.20 -6.69 0.04
C ILE A 248 -18.70 -6.12 1.37
N LEU A 249 -17.78 -5.15 1.32
CA LEU A 249 -17.23 -4.45 2.48
C LEU A 249 -18.14 -3.31 2.99
N GLU A 250 -19.31 -3.10 2.37
CA GLU A 250 -20.25 -2.01 2.69
C GLU A 250 -19.60 -0.61 2.63
N LYS A 251 -18.60 -0.44 1.76
CA LYS A 251 -17.95 0.84 1.49
C LYS A 251 -18.81 1.65 0.51
N PRO A 252 -19.16 2.91 0.81
CA PRO A 252 -19.87 3.74 -0.14
C PRO A 252 -19.00 4.07 -1.35
N ILE A 253 -19.63 4.07 -2.53
CA ILE A 253 -19.00 4.34 -3.81
C ILE A 253 -19.54 5.66 -4.36
N LEU A 254 -18.65 6.58 -4.72
CA LEU A 254 -19.00 7.84 -5.40
C LEU A 254 -18.35 7.86 -6.78
N SER A 255 -19.02 8.44 -7.75
CA SER A 255 -18.53 8.57 -9.12
C SER A 255 -19.01 9.85 -9.80
N PHE A 256 -18.40 10.19 -10.93
CA PHE A 256 -18.98 11.15 -11.85
C PHE A 256 -19.79 10.44 -12.93
N ASP A 257 -20.76 11.13 -13.52
CA ASP A 257 -21.54 10.64 -14.66
C ASP A 257 -20.67 10.22 -15.86
N THR A 258 -19.46 10.79 -16.00
CA THR A 258 -18.48 10.42 -17.03
C THR A 258 -17.62 9.20 -16.71
N THR A 259 -17.58 8.78 -15.44
CA THR A 259 -16.72 7.69 -14.95
C THR A 259 -17.50 6.59 -14.22
N GLU A 260 -18.82 6.72 -14.10
CA GLU A 260 -19.68 5.70 -13.49
C GLU A 260 -19.52 4.38 -14.24
N HIS A 261 -19.14 3.34 -13.49
CA HIS A 261 -19.08 2.00 -14.03
C HIS A 261 -20.10 1.05 -13.41
N GLY A 262 -20.84 0.36 -14.28
CA GLY A 262 -21.80 -0.65 -13.88
C GLY A 262 -22.99 -0.05 -13.13
N ASN A 263 -23.67 -0.86 -12.32
CA ASN A 263 -24.77 -0.40 -11.47
C ASN A 263 -24.58 -1.01 -10.06
N THR A 264 -23.74 -0.36 -9.28
CA THR A 264 -23.30 -0.84 -7.95
C THR A 264 -23.89 -0.04 -6.79
N GLY A 265 -24.88 0.82 -7.06
CA GLY A 265 -25.46 1.72 -6.06
C GLY A 265 -24.56 2.91 -5.75
N GLN A 266 -23.82 3.38 -6.76
CA GLN A 266 -22.92 4.52 -6.65
C GLN A 266 -23.73 5.81 -6.45
N LEU A 267 -23.18 6.74 -5.68
CA LEU A 267 -23.65 8.10 -5.63
C LEU A 267 -23.01 8.88 -6.80
N VAL A 268 -23.81 9.18 -7.82
CA VAL A 268 -23.34 9.76 -9.08
C VAL A 268 -23.51 11.28 -9.06
N PHE A 269 -22.45 12.00 -9.37
CA PHE A 269 -22.42 13.45 -9.49
C PHE A 269 -22.18 13.87 -10.93
N LYS A 270 -22.71 15.02 -11.38
CA LYS A 270 -22.33 15.52 -12.71
C LYS A 270 -20.86 15.95 -12.70
N LYS A 271 -20.19 15.84 -13.85
CA LYS A 271 -18.80 16.30 -14.03
C LYS A 271 -18.53 17.72 -13.53
N ASP A 272 -19.46 18.66 -13.72
CA ASP A 272 -19.35 20.06 -13.29
C ASP A 272 -19.80 20.30 -11.83
N GLU A 273 -20.22 19.25 -11.13
CA GLU A 273 -20.69 19.27 -9.74
C GLU A 273 -19.65 18.67 -8.75
N ALA A 274 -18.35 18.75 -9.06
CA ALA A 274 -17.28 18.30 -8.16
C ALA A 274 -17.38 18.92 -6.75
N SER A 275 -17.78 20.20 -6.66
CA SER A 275 -18.06 20.87 -5.38
C SER A 275 -19.19 20.20 -4.55
N VAL A 276 -20.16 19.56 -5.20
CA VAL A 276 -21.24 18.80 -4.55
C VAL A 276 -20.70 17.49 -4.01
N MET A 277 -19.85 16.80 -4.76
CA MET A 277 -19.14 15.60 -4.30
C MET A 277 -18.24 15.92 -3.08
N VAL A 278 -17.53 17.05 -3.09
CA VAL A 278 -16.76 17.55 -1.94
C VAL A 278 -17.65 17.69 -0.71
N GLN A 279 -18.84 18.26 -0.86
CA GLN A 279 -19.77 18.45 0.24
C GLN A 279 -20.31 17.10 0.76
N ALA A 280 -20.62 16.16 -0.13
CA ALA A 280 -21.03 14.80 0.24
C ALA A 280 -19.96 14.06 1.06
N ILE A 281 -18.68 14.17 0.66
CA ILE A 281 -17.56 13.57 1.40
C ILE A 281 -17.44 14.21 2.79
N LYS A 282 -17.57 15.54 2.90
CA LYS A 282 -17.54 16.24 4.20
C LYS A 282 -18.67 15.82 5.13
N ASP A 283 -19.88 15.70 4.59
CA ASP A 283 -21.05 15.28 5.36
C ASP A 283 -20.91 13.83 5.83
N TYR A 284 -20.49 12.91 4.95
CA TYR A 284 -20.27 11.52 5.34
C TYR A 284 -19.17 11.38 6.39
N ARG A 285 -18.06 12.10 6.26
CA ARG A 285 -16.99 12.13 7.27
C ARG A 285 -17.49 12.63 8.63
N ARG A 286 -18.41 13.61 8.66
CA ARG A 286 -18.97 14.16 9.89
C ARG A 286 -20.01 13.23 10.53
N ASP A 287 -20.91 12.67 9.71
CA ASP A 287 -22.16 12.07 10.18
C ASP A 287 -22.25 10.55 9.97
N GLY A 288 -21.30 9.95 9.23
CA GLY A 288 -21.28 8.52 8.89
C GLY A 288 -22.36 8.09 7.90
N LYS A 289 -23.01 9.05 7.21
CA LYS A 289 -24.09 8.80 6.25
C LYS A 289 -24.21 9.95 5.26
N PHE A 290 -24.66 9.65 4.05
CA PHE A 290 -25.03 10.68 3.09
C PHE A 290 -26.39 11.28 3.43
N LEU A 291 -26.57 12.54 3.05
CA LEU A 291 -27.88 13.17 3.01
C LEU A 291 -28.68 12.61 1.83
N SER A 292 -29.98 12.42 2.00
CA SER A 292 -30.87 11.88 0.96
C SER A 292 -30.91 12.74 -0.31
N CYS A 293 -30.53 14.01 -0.23
CA CYS A 293 -30.46 14.93 -1.36
C CYS A 293 -29.41 14.58 -2.40
N TYR A 294 -28.38 13.82 -2.03
CA TYR A 294 -27.37 13.40 -3.01
C TYR A 294 -27.87 12.25 -3.89
N GLU A 295 -28.86 11.46 -3.46
CA GLU A 295 -29.42 10.31 -4.21
C GLU A 295 -30.32 10.72 -5.39
N GLY A 296 -30.11 11.92 -5.96
CA GLY A 296 -30.87 12.40 -7.11
C GLY A 296 -32.28 12.89 -6.79
N SER A 297 -32.54 13.35 -5.56
CA SER A 297 -33.80 14.04 -5.26
C SER A 297 -33.65 15.54 -5.49
N ASP A 298 -34.27 16.05 -6.57
CA ASP A 298 -34.45 17.49 -6.78
C ASP A 298 -35.21 18.07 -5.57
N PHE A 299 -34.48 18.69 -4.64
CA PHE A 299 -35.11 19.39 -3.53
C PHE A 299 -35.68 20.70 -4.05
N HIS A 300 -36.99 20.69 -4.31
CA HIS A 300 -37.75 21.88 -4.62
C HIS A 300 -38.20 22.57 -3.33
N CYS A 301 -37.69 23.77 -3.07
CA CYS A 301 -38.19 24.62 -2.00
C CYS A 301 -39.14 25.65 -2.61
N LEU A 302 -40.44 25.55 -2.29
CA LEU A 302 -41.42 26.57 -2.66
C LEU A 302 -41.39 27.69 -1.62
N THR A 303 -40.91 28.87 -2.03
CA THR A 303 -40.86 30.04 -1.14
C THR A 303 -42.08 30.93 -1.33
N PHE A 304 -43.06 30.82 -0.42
CA PHE A 304 -44.17 31.76 -0.36
C PHE A 304 -43.78 33.00 0.46
N THR A 305 -43.51 34.11 -0.22
CA THR A 305 -43.27 35.40 0.43
C THR A 305 -44.35 36.42 0.06
N ASN A 306 -44.94 37.05 1.08
CA ASN A 306 -45.85 38.19 0.93
C ASN A 306 -45.11 39.54 0.91
N SER A 307 -43.76 39.54 0.92
CA SER A 307 -42.94 40.75 0.90
C SER A 307 -41.81 40.67 -0.14
N GLN A 308 -41.41 41.83 -0.68
CA GLN A 308 -40.34 41.98 -1.67
C GLN A 308 -38.92 41.82 -1.09
N GLU A 309 -38.73 41.16 0.06
CA GLU A 309 -37.41 40.95 0.67
C GLU A 309 -36.66 39.78 0.02
N LEU A 310 -36.20 39.96 -1.22
CA LEU A 310 -35.41 38.98 -1.99
C LEU A 310 -34.03 38.67 -1.37
N GLN A 311 -33.51 39.54 -0.51
CA GLN A 311 -32.16 39.38 0.09
C GLN A 311 -32.00 38.11 0.96
N LYS A 312 -33.10 37.58 1.51
CA LYS A 312 -33.07 36.32 2.27
C LYS A 312 -33.01 35.10 1.35
N ILE A 313 -33.56 35.19 0.14
CA ILE A 313 -33.50 34.11 -0.85
C ILE A 313 -32.08 33.98 -1.40
N ASP A 314 -31.39 35.08 -1.68
CA ASP A 314 -29.98 35.04 -2.12
C ASP A 314 -29.08 34.36 -1.09
N TYR A 315 -29.33 34.60 0.20
CA TYR A 315 -28.63 33.88 1.28
C TYR A 315 -28.94 32.39 1.27
N LEU A 316 -30.21 32.00 1.07
CA LEU A 316 -30.60 30.58 1.03
C LEU A 316 -30.02 29.88 -0.20
N VAL A 317 -30.13 30.46 -1.40
CA VAL A 317 -29.55 29.93 -2.64
C VAL A 317 -28.03 29.76 -2.50
N LYS A 318 -27.34 30.72 -1.86
CA LYS A 318 -25.89 30.64 -1.65
C LYS A 318 -25.47 29.54 -0.67
N ASN A 319 -26.29 29.24 0.35
CA ASN A 319 -25.94 28.29 1.40
C ASN A 319 -26.56 26.90 1.21
N PHE A 320 -27.53 26.75 0.31
CA PHE A 320 -28.21 25.50 -0.01
C PHE A 320 -28.16 25.26 -1.53
N THR A 321 -26.95 25.06 -2.04
CA THR A 321 -26.67 24.93 -3.48
C THR A 321 -27.33 23.71 -4.14
N MET A 322 -27.76 22.72 -3.35
CA MET A 322 -28.50 21.54 -3.80
C MET A 322 -30.03 21.69 -3.80
N VAL A 323 -30.54 22.87 -3.44
CA VAL A 323 -31.98 23.13 -3.37
C VAL A 323 -32.34 24.08 -4.51
N THR A 324 -33.25 23.66 -5.38
CA THR A 324 -33.84 24.55 -6.37
C THR A 324 -34.97 25.32 -5.70
N PHE A 325 -34.79 26.63 -5.54
CA PHE A 325 -35.80 27.52 -4.97
C PHE A 325 -36.74 28.00 -6.09
N HIS A 326 -38.05 27.82 -5.89
CA HIS A 326 -39.13 28.22 -6.79
C HIS A 326 -39.98 29.34 -6.19
#